data_AF-A0ABD7GN96-F1
#
_entry.id   AF-A0ABD7GN96-F1
#
_cell.length_a   1.000
_cell.length_b   1.000
_cell.length_c   1.000
_cell.angle_alpha   90.00
_cell.angle_beta   90.00
_cell.angle_gamma   90.00
#
_symmetry.space_group_name_H-M   'P 1'
#
loop_
_entity.id
_entity.type
_entity.pdbx_description
1 polymer ?
#
loop_
_entity_poly.entity_id
_entity_poly.type
_entity_poly.pdbx_seq_one_letter_code
_entity_poly.pdbx_strand_id
1 'polypeptide(L)' 'AITPQQQRALAQRFGELHIHPVYPHAEGVDEIIVLDTHNDNPPDNDNWHTDVTFIETPPAGAILAAKELP' A
#
# COMPACT_ATOMS: atom_id res chain seq x y z
N ALA A 1 3.08 -15.65 -8.39
CA ALA A 1 2.96 -14.41 -7.61
C ALA A 1 3.10 -13.21 -8.54
N ILE A 2 2.40 -12.10 -8.29
CA ILE A 2 2.58 -10.86 -9.05
C ILE A 2 3.83 -10.12 -8.56
N THR A 3 4.62 -9.55 -9.47
CA THR A 3 5.74 -8.68 -9.09
C THR A 3 5.25 -7.27 -8.69
N PRO A 4 6.03 -6.48 -7.95
CA PRO A 4 5.69 -5.07 -7.66
C PRO A 4 5.39 -4.26 -8.92
N GLN A 5 6.15 -4.46 -10.00
CA GLN A 5 5.94 -3.78 -11.29
C GLN A 5 4.60 -4.16 -11.93
N GLN A 6 4.20 -5.44 -11.82
CA GLN A 6 2.90 -5.91 -12.32
C GLN A 6 1.75 -5.36 -11.48
N GLN A 7 1.90 -5.30 -10.16
CA GLN A 7 0.91 -4.69 -9.26
C GLN A 7 0.72 -3.21 -9.56
N ARG A 8 1.81 -2.46 -9.73
CA ARG A 8 1.77 -1.06 -10.16
C ARG A 8 1.04 -0.89 -11.49
N ALA A 9 1.42 -1.69 -12.49
CA ALA A 9 0.82 -1.61 -13.83
C ALA A 9 -0.69 -1.90 -13.81
N LEU A 10 -1.15 -2.79 -12.92
CA LEU A 10 -2.57 -3.02 -12.69
C LEU A 10 -3.24 -1.80 -12.03
N ALA A 11 -2.64 -1.25 -10.97
CA ALA A 11 -3.20 -0.12 -10.23
C ALA A 11 -3.32 1.15 -11.09
N GLN A 12 -2.36 1.41 -11.97
CA GLN A 12 -2.38 2.55 -12.92
C GLN A 12 -3.59 2.53 -13.88
N ARG A 13 -4.30 1.40 -14.01
CA ARG A 13 -5.52 1.31 -14.81
C ARG A 13 -6.73 1.97 -14.13
N PHE A 14 -6.62 2.29 -12.84
CA PHE A 14 -7.70 2.84 -12.02
C PHE A 14 -7.48 4.30 -11.63
N GLY A 15 -6.31 4.88 -11.90
CA GLY A 15 -6.00 6.28 -11.60
C GLY A 15 -4.51 6.53 -11.43
N GLU A 16 -4.18 7.77 -11.06
CA GLU A 16 -2.82 8.15 -10.63
C GLU A 16 -2.50 7.48 -9.29
N LEU A 17 -1.23 7.09 -9.12
CA LEU A 17 -0.79 6.39 -7.91
C LEU A 17 -0.16 7.36 -6.93
N HIS A 18 -0.53 7.22 -5.68
CA HIS A 18 0.06 7.94 -4.57
C HIS A 18 1.40 7.29 -4.15
N ILE A 19 2.42 8.11 -3.92
CA ILE A 19 3.67 7.68 -3.28
C ILE A 19 3.57 8.07 -1.81
N HIS A 20 3.48 7.07 -0.94
CA HIS A 20 3.25 7.30 0.49
C HIS A 20 4.50 7.88 1.17
N PRO A 21 4.41 8.99 1.91
CA PRO A 21 5.60 9.68 2.42
C PRO A 21 6.29 8.98 3.61
N VAL A 22 5.63 8.01 4.25
CA VAL A 22 6.09 7.41 5.52
C VAL A 22 6.50 5.94 5.42
N TYR A 23 5.81 5.15 4.60
CA TYR A 23 6.02 3.70 4.61
C TYR A 23 7.17 3.32 3.66
N PRO A 24 7.90 2.23 3.95
CA PRO A 24 8.90 1.71 3.04
C PRO A 24 8.29 1.31 1.70
N HIS A 25 9.07 1.49 0.64
CA HIS A 25 8.68 1.16 -0.72
C HIS A 25 9.31 -0.14 -1.22
N ALA A 26 8.67 -0.78 -2.19
CA ALA A 26 9.28 -1.90 -2.89
C ALA A 26 10.45 -1.40 -3.75
N GLU A 27 11.54 -2.17 -3.77
CA GLU A 27 12.74 -1.82 -4.53
C GLU A 27 12.42 -1.55 -6.02
N GLY A 28 12.77 -0.35 -6.49
CA GLY A 28 12.55 0.10 -7.86
C GLY A 28 11.09 0.41 -8.23
N VAL A 29 10.17 0.45 -7.26
CA VAL A 29 8.74 0.76 -7.46
C VAL A 29 8.19 1.56 -6.27
N ASP A 30 8.41 2.87 -6.29
CA ASP A 30 8.07 3.80 -5.18
C ASP A 30 6.55 3.86 -4.89
N GLU A 31 5.71 3.52 -5.86
CA GLU A 31 4.25 3.52 -5.68
C GLU A 31 3.74 2.34 -4.85
N ILE A 32 4.60 1.36 -4.53
CA ILE A 32 4.22 0.18 -3.76
C ILE A 32 4.70 0.34 -2.32
N ILE A 33 3.74 0.39 -1.39
CA ILE A 33 3.98 0.31 0.05
C ILE A 33 4.28 -1.14 0.44
N VAL A 34 5.27 -1.35 1.30
CA VAL A 34 5.57 -2.65 1.93
C VAL A 34 4.97 -2.70 3.32
N LEU A 35 4.04 -3.63 3.53
CA LEU A 35 3.44 -3.94 4.83
C LEU A 35 4.06 -5.23 5.36
N ASP A 36 5.07 -5.10 6.23
CA ASP A 36 5.80 -6.21 6.83
C ASP A 36 5.60 -6.21 8.35
N THR A 37 4.72 -7.10 8.84
CA THR A 37 4.39 -7.19 10.27
C THR A 37 5.20 -8.29 10.95
N HIS A 38 5.85 -7.94 12.05
CA HIS A 38 6.60 -8.89 12.88
C HIS A 38 6.61 -8.42 14.34
N ASN A 39 7.21 -9.20 15.25
CA ASN A 39 7.18 -8.89 16.69
C ASN A 39 7.76 -7.51 17.05
N ASP A 40 8.69 -6.98 16.25
CA ASP A 40 9.28 -5.65 16.44
C ASP A 40 8.64 -4.58 15.54
N ASN A 41 7.66 -4.95 14.70
CA ASN A 41 6.86 -4.04 13.88
C ASN A 41 5.37 -4.47 13.90
N PRO A 42 4.67 -4.22 15.02
CA PRO A 42 3.27 -4.62 15.17
C PRO A 42 2.36 -3.83 14.23
N PRO A 43 1.21 -4.39 13.82
CA PRO A 43 0.24 -3.68 12.99
C PRO A 43 -0.38 -2.49 13.73
N ASP A 44 -0.69 -1.43 12.98
CA ASP A 44 -1.27 -0.16 13.46
C ASP A 44 -2.73 0.06 12.97
N ASN A 45 -3.34 -0.95 12.33
CA ASN A 45 -4.60 -0.86 11.59
C ASN A 45 -5.77 -1.62 12.23
N ASP A 46 -5.83 -1.70 13.56
CA ASP A 46 -6.79 -2.52 14.31
C ASP A 46 -8.14 -1.82 14.65
N ASN A 47 -8.39 -0.64 14.09
CA ASN A 47 -9.61 0.12 14.28
C ASN A 47 -10.41 0.27 12.98
N TRP A 48 -11.73 0.43 13.07
CA TRP A 48 -12.56 0.78 11.90
C TRP A 48 -12.14 2.14 11.34
N HIS A 49 -11.72 2.18 10.07
CA HIS A 49 -11.24 3.39 9.44
C HIS A 49 -11.49 3.41 7.92
N THR A 50 -11.31 4.61 7.36
CA THR A 50 -11.10 4.86 5.94
C THR A 50 -9.74 5.52 5.79
N ASP A 51 -8.98 5.13 4.77
CA ASP A 51 -7.62 5.61 4.55
C ASP A 51 -7.54 7.13 4.37
N VAL A 52 -6.62 7.75 5.13
CA VAL A 52 -6.12 9.13 4.94
C VAL A 52 -7.22 10.20 4.76
N THR A 53 -8.32 10.12 5.50
CA THR A 53 -9.46 11.06 5.38
C THR A 53 -9.16 12.51 5.79
N PHE A 54 -7.96 12.79 6.31
CA PHE A 54 -7.54 14.12 6.75
C PHE A 54 -7.01 15.00 5.61
N ILE A 55 -6.69 14.46 4.43
CA ILE A 55 -6.27 15.25 3.25
C ILE A 55 -7.48 15.66 2.40
N GLU A 56 -7.32 16.72 1.60
CA GLU A 56 -8.39 17.28 0.78
C GLU A 56 -8.95 16.30 -0.26
N THR A 57 -8.09 15.47 -0.84
CA THR A 57 -8.48 14.44 -1.82
C THR A 57 -8.02 13.06 -1.33
N PRO A 58 -8.83 12.37 -0.50
CA PRO A 58 -8.50 11.04 -0.01
C PRO A 58 -8.37 10.00 -1.14
N PRO A 59 -7.65 8.88 -0.92
CA PRO A 59 -7.53 7.83 -1.92
C PRO A 59 -8.90 7.27 -2.35
N ALA A 60 -9.10 7.06 -3.65
CA ALA A 60 -10.31 6.42 -4.17
C ALA A 60 -10.37 4.91 -3.83
N GLY A 61 -9.22 4.30 -3.57
CA GLY A 61 -9.08 2.89 -3.21
C GLY A 61 -7.62 2.43 -3.26
N ALA A 62 -7.40 1.14 -3.01
CA ALA A 62 -6.08 0.52 -3.04
C ALA A 62 -6.13 -0.88 -3.67
N ILE A 63 -4.97 -1.35 -4.17
CA ILE A 63 -4.78 -2.74 -4.60
C ILE A 63 -3.81 -3.41 -3.63
N LEU A 64 -4.32 -4.37 -2.86
CA LEU A 64 -3.57 -5.15 -1.90
C LEU A 64 -3.19 -6.53 -2.47
N ALA A 65 -1.96 -6.97 -2.23
CA ALA A 65 -1.48 -8.28 -2.63
C ALA A 65 -0.85 -9.00 -1.44
N ALA A 66 -1.44 -10.12 -1.02
CA ALA A 66 -0.85 -10.98 0.00
C ALA A 66 0.47 -11.58 -0.51
N LYS A 67 1.54 -11.44 0.28
CA LYS A 67 2.86 -12.02 0.00
C LYS A 67 3.17 -13.18 0.93
N GLU A 68 2.91 -12.98 2.21
CA GLU A 68 3.03 -13.97 3.27
C GLU A 68 1.82 -13.82 4.20
N LEU A 69 1.28 -14.96 4.64
CA LEU A 69 0.15 -15.05 5.57
C LEU A 69 0.50 -16.12 6.63
N PRO A 70 -0.07 -16.06 7.84
CA PRO A 70 0.12 -17.09 8.86
C PRO A 70 -0.30 -18.50 8.43
#